data_AF-A0A370AMF7-F1
#
_entry.id   AF-A0A370AMF7-F1
#
_cell.length_a   1.000
_cell.length_b   1.000
_cell.length_c   1.000
_cell.angle_alpha   90.00
_cell.angle_beta   90.00
_cell.angle_gamma   90.00
#
_symmetry.space_group_name_H-M   'P 1'
#
loop_
_entity.id
_entity.type
_entity.pdbx_description
1 polymer ?
#
loop_
_entity_poly.entity_id
_entity_poly.type
_entity_poly.pdbx_seq_one_letter_code
_entity_poly.pdbx_strand_id
1 'polypeptide(L)'
;MIAPSLLPRKPGDCIKTDRKDAQLLAKALRNQEITPIYVLTPSNEAARDYLRMYGDMKNEQEMHKQHLMHFLLRVGKIYPGKTTWTRDHSRWLANLDLDLDLDLDLDLDQDIHTCIFYKYFTALCESEEKVTRILERLRKKLLLKNIQKKSPDYVASRVWPPSQPCPLLLR
;
A
#
# COMPACT_ATOMS: atom_id res chain seq x y z
N MET A 1 -25.12 10.83 2.87
CA MET A 1 -24.54 10.86 1.51
C MET A 1 -25.04 9.61 0.77
N ILE A 2 -25.44 9.71 -0.50
CA ILE A 2 -26.10 8.63 -1.28
C ILE A 2 -25.26 8.33 -2.52
N ALA A 3 -25.15 7.06 -2.92
CA ALA A 3 -24.39 6.65 -4.11
C ALA A 3 -25.32 6.70 -5.34
N PRO A 4 -25.05 7.56 -6.34
CA PRO A 4 -25.88 7.64 -7.53
C PRO A 4 -25.84 6.36 -8.38
N SER A 5 -24.79 5.55 -8.23
CA SER A 5 -24.56 4.29 -8.96
C SER A 5 -25.43 3.13 -8.47
N LEU A 6 -25.98 3.21 -7.26
CA LEU A 6 -26.87 2.18 -6.69
C LEU A 6 -28.34 2.40 -7.06
N LEU A 7 -28.66 3.51 -7.72
CA LEU A 7 -30.01 3.77 -8.20
C LEU A 7 -30.32 2.90 -9.42
N PRO A 8 -31.45 2.17 -9.43
CA PRO A 8 -31.85 1.42 -10.61
C PRO A 8 -32.12 2.39 -11.78
N ARG A 9 -31.41 2.20 -12.89
CA ARG A 9 -31.61 2.96 -14.14
C ARG A 9 -32.18 2.03 -15.21
N LYS A 10 -33.08 2.56 -16.04
CA LYS A 10 -33.61 1.83 -17.20
C LYS A 10 -32.51 1.69 -18.26
N PRO A 11 -32.36 0.52 -18.89
CA PRO A 11 -31.43 0.37 -20.01
C PRO A 11 -31.80 1.35 -21.14
N GLY A 12 -30.83 2.11 -21.64
CA GLY A 12 -31.02 3.15 -22.65
C GLY A 12 -31.23 4.58 -22.14
N ASP A 13 -31.44 4.79 -20.83
CA ASP A 13 -31.57 6.13 -20.24
C ASP A 13 -30.19 6.68 -19.78
N CYS A 14 -29.38 7.10 -20.76
CA CYS A 14 -28.01 7.60 -20.54
C CYS A 14 -27.90 9.13 -20.54
N ILE A 15 -29.02 9.85 -20.61
CA ILE A 15 -29.02 11.32 -20.64
C ILE A 15 -28.85 11.85 -19.21
N LYS A 16 -27.60 12.19 -18.87
CA LYS A 16 -27.29 12.80 -17.58
C LYS A 16 -27.77 14.26 -17.56
N THR A 17 -28.73 14.53 -16.68
CA THR A 17 -29.24 15.89 -16.41
C THR A 17 -29.52 16.00 -14.91
N ASP A 18 -29.01 17.05 -14.27
CA ASP A 18 -29.11 17.22 -12.80
C ASP A 18 -30.58 17.23 -12.33
N ARG A 19 -31.49 17.79 -13.14
CA ARG A 19 -32.93 17.79 -12.87
C ARG A 19 -33.53 16.37 -12.83
N LYS A 20 -33.15 15.49 -13.77
CA LYS A 20 -33.63 14.10 -13.80
C LYS A 20 -33.01 13.28 -12.67
N ASP A 21 -31.72 13.46 -12.42
CA ASP A 21 -31.00 12.77 -11.33
C ASP A 21 -31.59 13.15 -9.96
N ALA A 22 -31.91 14.43 -9.73
CA ALA A 22 -32.57 14.90 -8.50
C ALA A 22 -33.98 14.29 -8.32
N GLN A 23 -34.78 14.21 -9.39
CA GLN A 23 -36.11 13.59 -9.35
C GLN A 23 -36.03 12.08 -9.07
N LEU A 24 -35.06 11.39 -9.66
CA LEU A 24 -34.79 9.97 -9.39
C LEU A 24 -34.42 9.74 -7.94
N LEU A 25 -33.51 10.55 -7.40
CA LEU A 25 -33.13 10.51 -5.97
C LEU A 25 -34.33 10.76 -5.05
N ALA A 26 -35.17 11.76 -5.36
CA ALA A 26 -36.35 12.05 -4.54
C ALA A 26 -37.37 10.90 -4.55
N LYS A 27 -37.59 10.25 -5.71
CA LYS A 27 -38.47 9.08 -5.82
C LYS A 27 -37.92 7.89 -5.05
N ALA A 28 -36.65 7.56 -5.24
CA ALA A 28 -36.02 6.45 -4.53
C ALA A 28 -35.99 6.70 -3.00
N LEU A 29 -35.82 7.96 -2.56
CA LEU A 29 -35.86 8.33 -1.15
C LEU A 29 -37.26 8.15 -0.56
N ARG A 30 -38.29 8.57 -1.30
CA ARG A 30 -39.70 8.39 -0.90
C ARG A 30 -40.08 6.92 -0.76
N ASN A 31 -39.54 6.06 -1.63
CA ASN A 31 -39.80 4.62 -1.60
C ASN A 31 -38.91 3.86 -0.60
N GLN A 32 -38.00 4.56 0.11
CA GLN A 32 -37.00 3.94 0.99
C GLN A 32 -36.10 2.90 0.29
N GLU A 33 -35.99 2.99 -1.04
CA GLU A 33 -35.17 2.10 -1.88
C GLU A 33 -33.68 2.47 -1.84
N ILE A 34 -33.32 3.54 -1.11
CA ILE A 34 -31.96 4.04 -1.02
C ILE A 34 -31.26 3.51 0.23
N THR A 35 -30.14 2.84 0.03
CA THR A 35 -29.21 2.50 1.11
C THR A 35 -28.30 3.69 1.45
N PRO A 36 -28.25 4.14 2.72
CA PRO A 36 -27.33 5.20 3.12
C PRO A 36 -25.88 4.70 2.97
N ILE A 37 -25.01 5.54 2.40
CA ILE A 37 -23.57 5.24 2.41
C ILE A 37 -23.02 5.56 3.80
N TYR A 38 -22.23 4.64 4.33
CA TYR A 38 -21.43 4.87 5.52
C TYR A 38 -20.38 5.97 5.25
N VAL A 39 -20.53 7.12 5.91
CA VAL A 39 -19.53 8.18 5.92
C VAL A 39 -18.49 7.85 6.97
N LEU A 40 -17.22 7.91 6.59
CA LEU A 40 -16.12 7.60 7.51
C LEU A 40 -16.09 8.63 8.63
N THR A 41 -16.00 8.15 9.86
CA THR A 41 -15.74 9.02 11.02
C THR A 41 -14.34 9.63 10.90
N PRO A 42 -14.06 10.75 11.57
CA PRO A 42 -12.72 11.36 11.58
C PRO A 42 -11.62 10.37 12.00
N SER A 43 -11.92 9.44 12.91
CA SER A 43 -10.99 8.39 13.33
C SER A 43 -10.65 7.41 12.19
N ASN A 44 -11.63 7.08 11.35
CA ASN A 44 -11.42 6.20 10.21
C ASN A 44 -10.67 6.91 9.07
N GLU A 45 -10.91 8.20 8.84
CA GLU A 45 -10.16 8.98 7.84
C GLU A 45 -8.68 9.10 8.27
N ALA A 46 -8.42 9.37 9.55
CA ALA A 46 -7.06 9.36 10.09
C ALA A 46 -6.35 7.99 9.92
N ALA A 47 -7.09 6.89 10.02
CA ALA A 47 -6.54 5.56 9.73
C ALA A 47 -6.22 5.37 8.24
N ARG A 48 -7.02 5.93 7.34
CA ARG A 48 -6.75 5.91 5.90
C ARG A 48 -5.56 6.78 5.52
N ASP A 49 -5.43 7.97 6.07
CA ASP A 49 -4.28 8.84 5.85
C ASP A 49 -2.97 8.18 6.30
N TYR A 50 -3.03 7.44 7.40
CA TYR A 50 -1.90 6.62 7.82
C TYR A 50 -1.53 5.54 6.80
N LEU A 51 -2.53 4.84 6.21
CA LEU A 51 -2.30 3.84 5.18
C LEU A 51 -1.78 4.46 3.86
N ARG A 52 -2.24 5.68 3.52
CA ARG A 52 -1.72 6.44 2.38
C ARG A 52 -0.24 6.75 2.57
N MET A 53 0.12 7.34 3.70
CA MET A 53 1.52 7.59 4.07
C MET A 53 2.36 6.30 4.01
N TYR A 54 1.85 5.18 4.52
CA TYR A 54 2.54 3.89 4.40
C TYR A 54 2.77 3.48 2.93
N GLY A 55 1.78 3.66 2.08
CA GLY A 55 1.90 3.45 0.63
C GLY A 55 2.97 4.33 0.00
N ASP A 56 3.01 5.61 0.35
CA ASP A 56 4.02 6.56 -0.14
C ASP A 56 5.44 6.11 0.23
N MET A 57 5.64 5.63 1.46
CA MET A 57 6.96 5.14 1.89
C MET A 57 7.36 3.82 1.24
N LYS A 58 6.38 2.97 0.90
CA LYS A 58 6.63 1.78 0.07
C LYS A 58 7.04 2.15 -1.35
N ASN A 59 6.43 3.18 -1.92
CA ASN A 59 6.82 3.70 -3.22
C ASN A 59 8.23 4.32 -3.18
N GLU A 60 8.57 5.06 -2.12
CA GLU A 60 9.93 5.59 -1.89
C GLU A 60 10.96 4.46 -1.81
N GLN A 61 10.68 3.39 -1.06
CA GLN A 61 11.53 2.20 -0.98
C GLN A 61 11.76 1.58 -2.36
N GLU A 62 10.71 1.41 -3.16
CA GLU A 62 10.81 0.84 -4.50
C GLU A 62 11.60 1.74 -5.46
N MET A 63 11.43 3.06 -5.36
CA MET A 63 12.24 4.02 -6.12
C MET A 63 13.74 3.87 -5.80
N HIS A 64 14.12 3.75 -4.52
CA HIS A 64 15.52 3.55 -4.14
C HIS A 64 16.10 2.23 -4.67
N LYS A 65 15.30 1.16 -4.66
CA LYS A 65 15.66 -0.13 -5.28
C LYS A 65 15.96 0.02 -6.76
N GLN A 66 15.08 0.69 -7.49
CA GLN A 66 15.25 0.94 -8.92
C GLN A 66 16.47 1.81 -9.22
N HIS A 67 16.70 2.87 -8.44
CA HIS A 67 17.88 3.72 -8.57
C HIS A 67 19.18 2.94 -8.40
N LEU A 68 19.26 2.09 -7.36
CA LEU A 68 20.42 1.23 -7.13
C LEU A 68 20.62 0.26 -8.30
N MET A 69 19.55 -0.38 -8.78
CA MET A 69 19.63 -1.31 -9.92
C MET A 69 20.08 -0.61 -11.20
N HIS A 70 19.53 0.56 -11.52
CA HIS A 70 19.96 1.35 -12.68
C HIS A 70 21.42 1.80 -12.58
N PHE A 71 21.88 2.15 -11.38
CA PHE A 71 23.29 2.46 -11.16
C PHE A 71 24.18 1.24 -11.44
N LEU A 72 23.85 0.08 -10.87
CA LEU A 72 24.60 -1.15 -11.07
C LEU A 72 24.65 -1.58 -12.55
N LEU A 73 23.55 -1.40 -13.29
CA LEU A 73 23.51 -1.64 -14.72
C LEU A 73 24.46 -0.72 -15.50
N ARG A 74 24.56 0.57 -15.13
CA ARG A 74 25.51 1.50 -15.77
C ARG A 74 26.97 1.15 -15.49
N VAL A 75 27.24 0.61 -14.29
CA VAL A 75 28.58 0.14 -13.89
C VAL A 75 28.89 -1.25 -14.47
N GLY A 76 27.91 -1.91 -15.11
CA GLY A 76 28.08 -3.24 -15.70
C GLY A 76 28.03 -4.40 -14.69
N LYS A 77 27.59 -4.15 -13.45
CA LYS A 77 27.48 -5.17 -12.41
C LYS A 77 26.06 -5.77 -12.44
N ILE A 78 25.94 -6.95 -13.03
CA ILE A 78 24.68 -7.68 -13.16
C ILE A 78 24.64 -8.81 -12.12
N TYR A 79 23.53 -8.92 -11.40
CA TYR A 79 23.34 -10.01 -10.44
C TYR A 79 23.21 -11.36 -11.17
N PRO A 80 24.02 -12.38 -10.84
CA PRO A 80 24.01 -13.67 -11.53
C PRO A 80 22.86 -14.61 -11.11
N GLY A 81 22.13 -14.28 -10.03
CA GLY A 81 21.05 -15.12 -9.52
C GLY A 81 19.70 -14.90 -10.23
N LYS A 82 18.74 -15.79 -9.95
CA LYS A 82 17.42 -15.79 -10.60
C LYS A 82 16.47 -14.68 -10.12
N THR A 83 16.54 -14.31 -8.84
CA THR A 83 15.59 -13.40 -8.19
C THR A 83 16.31 -12.31 -7.41
N THR A 84 15.95 -11.06 -7.64
CA THR A 84 16.49 -9.88 -6.95
C THR A 84 15.77 -9.61 -5.63
N TRP A 85 16.40 -8.81 -4.76
CA TRP A 85 15.88 -8.41 -3.43
C TRP A 85 15.63 -9.57 -2.45
N THR A 86 16.29 -10.71 -2.65
CA THR A 86 16.35 -11.82 -1.69
C THR A 86 17.57 -11.71 -0.79
N ARG A 87 17.67 -12.57 0.23
CA ARG A 87 18.84 -12.66 1.11
C ARG A 87 20.15 -12.88 0.33
N ASP A 88 20.10 -13.64 -0.75
CA ASP A 88 21.26 -13.90 -1.61
C ASP A 88 21.65 -12.66 -2.41
N HIS A 89 20.67 -11.90 -2.91
CA HIS A 89 20.92 -10.60 -3.54
C HIS A 89 21.53 -9.59 -2.56
N SER A 90 21.03 -9.51 -1.31
CA SER A 90 21.62 -8.66 -0.27
C SER A 90 23.06 -9.06 0.06
N ARG A 91 23.36 -10.36 0.11
CA ARG A 91 24.74 -10.85 0.29
C ARG A 91 25.62 -10.48 -0.90
N TRP A 92 25.11 -10.57 -2.13
CA TRP A 92 25.85 -10.14 -3.31
C TRP A 92 26.15 -8.64 -3.30
N LEU A 93 25.16 -7.79 -2.98
CA LEU A 93 25.35 -6.34 -2.85
C LEU A 93 26.41 -5.98 -1.79
N ALA A 94 26.46 -6.72 -0.68
CA ALA A 94 27.43 -6.48 0.39
C ALA A 94 28.87 -6.89 0.06
N ASN A 95 29.07 -7.78 -0.91
CA ASN A 95 30.39 -8.26 -1.36
C ASN A 95 30.74 -7.71 -2.76
N LEU A 96 30.13 -6.60 -3.17
CA LEU A 96 30.32 -6.06 -4.49
C LEU A 96 31.57 -5.17 -4.52
N ASP A 97 32.62 -5.66 -5.17
CA ASP A 97 33.79 -4.83 -5.45
C ASP A 97 33.49 -3.95 -6.67
N LEU A 98 33.50 -2.64 -6.42
CA LEU A 98 33.28 -1.57 -7.39
C LEU A 98 34.60 -0.92 -7.82
N ASP A 99 35.71 -1.65 -7.72
CA ASP A 99 37.00 -1.29 -8.32
C ASP A 99 36.77 -1.06 -9.81
N LEU A 100 36.73 0.22 -10.17
CA LEU A 100 36.80 0.65 -11.55
C LEU A 100 38.19 1.24 -11.75
N ASP A 101 39.05 0.46 -12.39
CA ASP A 101 40.19 0.97 -13.14
C ASP A 101 39.64 1.85 -14.28
N LEU A 102 39.39 3.12 -13.99
CA LEU A 102 39.28 4.15 -15.01
C LEU A 102 40.65 4.82 -15.10
N ASP A 103 41.40 4.45 -16.16
CA ASP A 103 42.68 5.05 -16.60
C ASP A 103 42.54 6.55 -16.94
N LEU A 104 42.12 7.38 -15.99
CA LEU A 104 42.04 8.83 -16.13
C LEU A 104 42.75 9.47 -14.95
N ASP A 105 43.95 9.97 -15.23
CA ASP A 105 44.82 10.83 -14.42
C ASP A 105 44.06 12.02 -13.78
N LEU A 106 43.26 11.75 -12.77
CA LEU A 106 42.61 12.75 -11.93
C LEU A 106 42.81 12.30 -10.47
N ASP A 107 43.73 12.99 -9.81
CA ASP A 107 44.06 12.92 -8.38
C ASP A 107 42.83 13.21 -7.49
N LEU A 108 41.86 12.30 -7.44
CA LEU A 108 40.84 12.22 -6.41
C LEU A 108 40.86 10.80 -5.82
N ASP A 109 41.48 10.71 -4.65
CA ASP A 109 41.80 9.54 -3.82
C ASP A 109 40.56 8.77 -3.28
N GLN A 110 39.42 8.79 -3.99
CA GLN A 110 38.18 8.11 -3.62
C GLN A 110 37.43 7.61 -4.84
N ASP A 111 37.14 6.30 -4.87
CA ASP A 111 36.32 5.65 -5.88
C ASP A 111 34.91 6.26 -5.92
N ILE A 112 34.67 7.12 -6.90
CA ILE A 112 33.40 7.84 -7.07
C ILE A 112 32.23 6.86 -7.15
N HIS A 113 32.41 5.71 -7.80
CA HIS A 113 31.41 4.65 -7.91
C HIS A 113 31.06 4.03 -6.56
N THR A 114 32.05 3.81 -5.69
CA THR A 114 31.87 3.32 -4.33
C THR A 114 31.09 4.33 -3.49
N CYS A 115 31.41 5.62 -3.58
CA CYS A 115 30.67 6.68 -2.90
C CYS A 115 29.19 6.75 -3.36
N ILE A 116 28.95 6.71 -4.68
CA ILE A 116 27.60 6.71 -5.25
C ILE A 116 26.81 5.46 -4.81
N PHE A 117 27.45 4.29 -4.82
CA PHE A 117 26.85 3.05 -4.36
C PHE A 117 26.42 3.17 -2.90
N TYR A 118 27.32 3.58 -2.00
CA TYR A 118 27.01 3.75 -0.58
C TYR A 118 25.88 4.77 -0.38
N LYS A 119 25.83 5.83 -1.18
CA LYS A 119 24.72 6.80 -1.12
C LYS A 119 23.38 6.16 -1.44
N TYR A 120 23.29 5.41 -2.53
CA TYR A 120 22.05 4.71 -2.90
C TYR A 120 21.69 3.58 -1.94
N PHE A 121 22.69 2.81 -1.51
CA PHE A 121 22.53 1.70 -0.59
C PHE A 121 22.03 2.19 0.79
N THR A 122 22.64 3.26 1.32
CA THR A 122 22.20 3.86 2.60
C THR A 122 20.77 4.39 2.48
N ALA A 123 20.43 5.08 1.38
CA ALA A 123 19.06 5.56 1.17
C ALA A 123 18.03 4.42 1.10
N LEU A 124 18.40 3.29 0.49
CA LEU A 124 17.59 2.08 0.51
C LEU A 124 17.39 1.58 1.94
N CYS A 125 18.46 1.36 2.71
CA CYS A 125 18.38 0.89 4.10
C CYS A 125 17.51 1.82 4.97
N GLU A 126 17.70 3.13 4.86
CA GLU A 126 16.88 4.13 5.55
C GLU A 126 15.39 4.00 5.19
N SER A 127 15.06 3.79 3.91
CA SER A 127 13.68 3.59 3.47
C SER A 127 13.06 2.31 4.01
N GLU A 128 13.83 1.22 4.11
CA GLU A 128 13.34 -0.04 4.71
C GLU A 128 13.05 0.14 6.20
N GLU A 129 13.95 0.81 6.92
CA GLU A 129 13.79 1.11 8.35
C GLU A 129 12.59 2.02 8.62
N LYS A 130 12.39 3.06 7.79
CA LYS A 130 11.23 3.95 7.88
C LYS A 130 9.93 3.14 7.79
N VAL A 131 9.86 2.20 6.85
CA VAL A 131 8.70 1.32 6.65
C VAL A 131 8.49 0.38 7.84
N THR A 132 9.54 -0.29 8.34
CA THR A 132 9.43 -1.20 9.49
C THR A 132 8.98 -0.45 10.75
N ARG A 133 9.55 0.73 11.01
CA ARG A 133 9.17 1.60 12.13
C ARG A 133 7.68 1.96 12.12
N ILE A 134 7.11 2.21 10.94
CA ILE A 134 5.68 2.47 10.76
C ILE A 134 4.86 1.21 11.02
N LEU A 135 5.27 0.07 10.46
CA LEU A 135 4.59 -1.21 10.71
C LEU A 135 4.61 -1.59 12.19
N GLU A 136 5.71 -1.38 12.90
CA GLU A 136 5.81 -1.62 14.33
C GLU A 136 4.87 -0.72 15.12
N ARG A 137 4.77 0.56 14.73
CA ARG A 137 3.85 1.52 15.34
C ARG A 137 2.39 1.10 15.13
N LEU A 138 2.03 0.58 13.96
CA LEU A 138 0.73 -0.03 13.70
C LEU A 138 0.50 -1.25 14.57
N ARG A 139 1.46 -2.18 14.59
CA ARG A 139 1.38 -3.42 15.36
C ARG A 139 1.19 -3.12 16.85
N LYS A 140 1.94 -2.17 17.41
CA LYS A 140 1.78 -1.71 18.80
C LYS A 140 0.39 -1.11 19.04
N LYS A 141 -0.11 -0.24 18.16
CA LYS A 141 -1.48 0.30 18.26
C LYS A 141 -2.55 -0.78 18.14
N LEU A 142 -2.37 -1.77 17.27
CA LEU A 142 -3.30 -2.89 17.10
C LEU A 142 -3.29 -3.83 18.31
N LEU A 143 -2.12 -4.13 18.88
CA LEU A 143 -1.99 -4.91 20.11
C LEU A 143 -2.66 -4.20 21.30
N LEU A 144 -2.43 -2.89 21.46
CA LEU A 144 -3.08 -2.07 22.49
C LEU A 144 -4.61 -2.03 22.30
N LYS A 145 -5.09 -1.96 21.05
CA LYS A 145 -6.53 -2.02 20.74
C LYS A 145 -7.13 -3.41 20.92
N ASN A 146 -6.38 -4.50 20.66
CA ASN A 146 -6.83 -5.87 20.91
C ASN A 146 -6.91 -6.19 22.41
N ILE A 147 -6.08 -5.56 23.24
CA ILE A 147 -6.21 -5.62 24.72
C ILE A 147 -7.45 -4.85 25.19
N GLN A 148 -7.81 -3.75 24.52
CA GLN A 148 -9.00 -2.93 24.81
C GLN A 148 -10.30 -3.46 24.18
N LYS A 149 -10.24 -4.43 23.26
CA LYS A 149 -11.40 -5.03 22.56
C LYS A 149 -11.99 -6.28 23.24
N LYS A 150 -11.56 -6.64 24.45
CA LYS A 150 -12.33 -7.53 25.35
C LYS A 150 -13.31 -6.66 26.17
N SER A 151 -14.31 -6.03 25.54
CA SER A 151 -15.78 -6.27 25.71
C SER A 151 -16.48 -4.90 25.87
N PRO A 152 -17.82 -4.73 25.72
CA PRO A 152 -18.82 -5.26 24.78
C PRO A 152 -19.43 -4.09 23.94
N ASP A 153 -19.75 -4.18 22.64
CA ASP A 153 -21.14 -4.34 22.14
C ASP A 153 -21.21 -4.31 20.60
N TYR A 154 -20.07 -4.28 19.89
CA TYR A 154 -20.04 -3.96 18.46
C TYR A 154 -19.87 -5.17 17.52
N VAL A 155 -20.51 -6.30 17.85
CA VAL A 155 -20.61 -7.49 16.98
C VAL A 155 -22.07 -7.96 16.78
N ALA A 156 -23.06 -7.19 17.24
CA ALA A 156 -24.47 -7.44 16.93
C ALA A 156 -24.91 -6.67 15.68
N SER A 157 -24.66 -7.23 14.48
CA SER A 157 -25.49 -7.00 13.26
C SER A 157 -24.98 -7.69 12.00
N ARG A 158 -23.84 -8.42 12.04
CA ARG A 158 -23.44 -9.33 10.95
C ARG A 158 -22.85 -10.65 11.47
N VAL A 159 -23.56 -11.26 12.42
CA VAL A 159 -23.42 -12.69 12.74
C VAL A 159 -24.53 -13.42 12.01
N TRP A 160 -24.15 -14.33 11.14
CA TRP A 160 -25.01 -15.39 10.63
C TRP A 160 -25.56 -16.19 11.81
N PRO A 161 -26.89 -16.37 11.96
CA PRO A 161 -27.46 -17.00 13.15
C PRO A 161 -27.05 -18.49 13.25
N PRO A 162 -26.68 -18.98 14.46
CA PRO A 162 -26.23 -20.35 14.66
C PRO A 162 -27.44 -21.29 14.83
N SER A 163 -28.02 -21.76 13.71
CA SER A 163 -28.90 -22.95 13.72
C SER A 163 -29.18 -23.58 12.35
N GLN A 164 -28.46 -23.22 11.28
CA GLN A 164 -28.59 -23.91 9.99
C GLN A 164 -27.26 -24.58 9.58
N PRO A 165 -27.25 -25.90 9.32
CA PRO A 165 -26.07 -26.54 8.75
C PRO A 165 -25.77 -26.00 7.34
N CYS A 166 -24.48 -25.81 7.04
CA CYS A 166 -24.00 -25.23 5.78
C CYS A 166 -24.50 -26.03 4.55
N PRO A 167 -25.02 -25.38 3.49
CA PRO A 167 -25.55 -26.06 2.29
C PRO A 167 -24.52 -26.78 1.39
N LEU A 168 -23.28 -26.96 1.84
CA LEU A 168 -22.20 -27.63 1.09
C LEU A 168 -21.79 -28.99 1.68
N LEU A 169 -22.62 -29.56 2.57
CA LEU A 169 -22.53 -30.94 3.04
C LEU A 169 -23.81 -31.73 2.73
N LEU A 170 -24.42 -31.49 1.57
CA LEU A 170 -25.41 -32.38 0.97
C LEU A 170 -25.24 -32.42 -0.55
N ARG A 171 -24.13 -33.03 -0.99
CA ARG A 171 -24.12 -34.06 -2.04
C ARG A 171 -22.75 -34.70 -2.15
#